data_AF-A0A6I0F6F5-F1
#
_entry.id   AF-A0A6I0F6F5-F1
#
_cell.length_a   1.000
_cell.length_b   1.000
_cell.length_c   1.000
_cell.angle_alpha   90.00
_cell.angle_beta   90.00
_cell.angle_gamma   90.00
#
_symmetry.space_group_name_H-M   'P 1'
#
loop_
_entity.id
_entity.type
_entity.pdbx_description
1 polymer ?
#
loop_
_entity_poly.entity_id
_entity_poly.type
_entity_poly.pdbx_seq_one_letter_code
_entity_poly.pdbx_strand_id
1 'polypeptide(L)' 'MINLEESATYQRILRKGEDLGQKKALTETLIRLLTIKLGKLPANYSTRIEQLDYRTLHVLIGRIFDLEKVEELKKYLY' A
#
# COMPACT_ATOMS: atom_id res chain seq x y z
N MET A 1 33.73 18.33 12.69
CA MET A 1 33.07 17.52 11.63
C MET A 1 31.57 17.71 11.79
N ILE A 2 30.84 17.96 10.70
CA ILE A 2 29.37 18.00 10.75
C ILE A 2 28.87 16.55 10.86
N ASN A 3 28.05 16.24 11.87
CA ASN A 3 27.40 14.96 11.96
C ASN A 3 26.33 14.88 10.85
N LEU A 4 26.62 14.12 9.79
CA LEU A 4 25.73 14.02 8.63
C LEU A 4 24.36 13.45 9.02
N GLU A 5 24.33 12.56 10.01
CA GLU A 5 23.11 11.94 10.50
C GLU A 5 22.17 12.95 11.17
N GLU A 6 22.70 14.03 11.74
CA GLU A 6 21.91 15.11 12.34
C GLU A 6 21.42 16.15 11.31
N SER A 7 21.89 16.07 10.06
CA SER A 7 21.45 16.97 9.01
C SER A 7 19.96 16.76 8.69
N ALA A 8 19.21 17.85 8.65
CA ALA A 8 17.80 17.85 8.29
C ALA A 8 17.54 17.17 6.92
N THR A 9 18.47 17.33 5.97
CA THR A 9 18.38 16.70 4.64
C THR A 9 18.51 15.18 4.74
N TYR A 10 19.48 14.69 5.50
CA TYR A 10 19.70 13.25 5.69
C TYR A 10 18.47 12.60 6.37
N GLN A 11 17.97 13.21 7.44
CA GLN A 11 16.76 12.78 8.13
C GLN A 11 15.51 12.80 7.23
N ARG A 12 15.44 13.70 6.25
CA ARG A 12 14.34 13.75 5.28
C ARG A 12 14.44 12.62 4.25
N ILE A 13 15.64 12.30 3.79
CA ILE A 13 15.89 11.18 2.87
C ILE A 13 15.53 9.85 3.53
N LEU A 14 15.97 9.64 4.78
CA LEU A 14 15.65 8.42 5.53
C LEU A 14 14.14 8.25 5.71
N ARG A 15 13.43 9.27 6.19
CA ARG A 15 11.97 9.24 6.35
C ARG A 15 11.25 8.94 5.03
N LYS A 16 11.66 9.58 3.93
CA LYS A 16 11.08 9.29 2.61
C LYS A 16 11.34 7.83 2.18
N GLY A 17 12.52 7.29 2.46
CA GLY A 17 12.84 5.89 2.19
C GLY A 17 11.98 4.93 3.01
N GLU A 18 11.80 5.22 4.30
CA GLU A 18 10.94 4.47 5.20
C GLU A 18 9.47 4.48 4.72
N ASP A 19 8.92 5.66 4.42
CA ASP A 19 7.54 5.82 3.93
C ASP A 19 7.31 5.03 2.63
N LEU A 20 8.27 5.08 1.69
CA LEU A 20 8.20 4.32 0.44
C LEU A 20 8.27 2.82 0.68
N GLY A 21 9.15 2.36 1.58
CA GLY A 21 9.28 0.96 1.96
C GLY A 21 8.02 0.42 2.62
N GLN A 22 7.47 1.15 3.60
CA GLN A 22 6.23 0.79 4.27
C GLN A 22 5.06 0.73 3.27
N LYS A 23 4.91 1.74 2.40
CA LYS A 23 3.86 1.74 1.38
C LYS A 23 3.99 0.53 0.45
N LYS A 24 5.19 0.23 -0.04
CA LYS A 24 5.43 -0.91 -0.93
C LYS A 24 5.05 -2.23 -0.27
N ALA A 25 5.51 -2.46 0.96
CA ALA A 25 5.18 -3.68 1.71
C ALA A 25 3.67 -3.82 1.96
N LEU A 26 2.99 -2.70 2.28
CA LEU A 26 1.55 -2.67 2.50
C LEU A 26 0.77 -3.04 1.23
N THR A 27 1.15 -2.45 0.09
CA THR A 27 0.55 -2.73 -1.23
C THR A 27 0.71 -4.20 -1.61
N GLU A 28 1.94 -4.74 -1.53
CA GLU A 28 2.22 -6.13 -1.88
C GLU A 28 1.45 -7.11 -0.98
N THR A 29 1.39 -6.80 0.32
CA THR A 29 0.63 -7.60 1.29
C THR A 29 -0.86 -7.58 0.98
N LEU A 30 -1.43 -6.40 0.70
CA LEU A 30 -2.84 -6.26 0.35
C LEU A 30 -3.19 -7.05 -0.92
N ILE A 31 -2.39 -6.93 -1.99
CA ILE A 31 -2.61 -7.69 -3.24
C ILE A 31 -2.57 -9.19 -2.97
N ARG A 32 -1.61 -9.66 -2.17
CA ARG A 32 -1.48 -11.09 -1.82
C ARG A 32 -2.70 -11.58 -1.04
N LEU A 33 -3.13 -10.85 -0.01
CA LEU A 33 -4.28 -11.22 0.82
C LEU A 33 -5.58 -11.22 0.01
N LEU A 34 -5.79 -10.22 -0.83
CA LEU A 34 -6.93 -10.18 -1.75
C LEU A 34 -6.91 -11.34 -2.73
N THR A 35 -5.73 -11.70 -3.24
CA THR A 35 -5.57 -12.86 -4.14
C THR A 35 -5.90 -14.18 -3.44
N ILE A 36 -5.53 -14.32 -2.16
CA ILE A 36 -5.86 -15.50 -1.36
C ILE A 36 -7.37 -15.57 -1.10
N LYS A 37 -8.00 -14.44 -0.77
CA LYS A 37 -9.41 -14.40 -0.36
C LYS A 37 -10.39 -14.46 -1.53
N LEU A 38 -10.12 -13.70 -2.59
CA LEU A 38 -11.03 -13.51 -3.73
C LEU A 38 -10.60 -14.29 -4.98
N GLY A 39 -9.44 -14.96 -4.92
CA GLY A 39 -8.82 -15.58 -6.08
C GLY A 39 -8.04 -14.58 -6.94
N LYS A 40 -7.65 -15.00 -8.15
CA LYS A 40 -6.79 -14.20 -9.03
C LYS A 40 -7.44 -12.84 -9.35
N LEU A 41 -6.80 -11.76 -8.91
CA LEU A 41 -7.25 -10.41 -9.22
C LEU A 41 -7.03 -10.09 -10.71
N PRO A 42 -7.99 -9.41 -11.37
CA PRO A 42 -7.77 -8.91 -12.72
C PRO A 42 -6.67 -7.84 -12.72
N ALA A 43 -5.85 -7.80 -13.77
CA ALA A 43 -4.64 -6.96 -13.82
C ALA A 43 -4.91 -5.47 -13.56
N ASN A 44 -6.05 -4.95 -14.04
CA ASN A 44 -6.45 -3.57 -13.82
C ASN A 44 -6.72 -3.23 -12.35
N TYR A 45 -7.06 -4.20 -11.50
CA TYR A 45 -7.25 -3.98 -10.06
C TYR A 45 -5.90 -3.86 -9.36
N SER A 46 -4.96 -4.77 -9.64
CA SER A 46 -3.62 -4.74 -9.04
C SER A 46 -2.89 -3.42 -9.32
N THR A 47 -2.91 -2.97 -10.58
CA THR A 47 -2.27 -1.68 -10.95
C THR A 47 -2.94 -0.48 -10.27
N ARG A 48 -4.26 -0.51 -10.06
CA ARG A 48 -4.95 0.56 -9.32
C ARG A 48 -4.64 0.52 -7.84
N ILE A 49 -4.52 -0.66 -7.24
CA ILE A 49 -4.12 -0.82 -5.83
C ILE A 49 -2.72 -0.23 -5.60
N GLU A 50 -1.78 -0.44 -6.53
CA GLU A 50 -0.43 0.14 -6.48
C GLU A 50 -0.43 1.68 -6.46
N GLN A 51 -1.43 2.30 -7.09
CA GLN A 51 -1.57 3.74 -7.18
C GLN A 51 -2.26 4.37 -5.96
N LEU A 52 -2.91 3.57 -5.11
CA LEU A 52 -3.59 4.08 -3.92
C LEU A 52 -2.63 4.78 -2.97
N ASP A 53 -3.14 5.78 -2.26
CA ASP A 53 -2.43 6.41 -1.17
C ASP A 53 -2.37 5.48 0.06
N TYR A 54 -1.44 5.78 0.96
CA TYR A 54 -1.17 4.96 2.14
C TYR A 54 -2.39 4.79 3.05
N ARG A 55 -3.25 5.80 3.18
CA ARG A 55 -4.43 5.74 4.04
C ARG A 55 -5.49 4.81 3.45
N THR A 56 -5.73 4.89 2.15
CA THR A 56 -6.68 4.00 1.47
C THR A 56 -6.24 2.54 1.53
N LEU A 57 -4.92 2.28 1.39
CA LEU A 57 -4.36 0.93 1.56
C LEU A 57 -4.63 0.36 2.96
N HIS A 58 -4.45 1.16 4.02
CA HIS A 58 -4.75 0.74 5.40
C HIS A 58 -6.23 0.45 5.63
N VAL A 59 -7.12 1.29 5.10
CA VAL A 59 -8.57 1.06 5.18
C VAL A 59 -8.94 -0.26 4.50
N LEU A 60 -8.37 -0.54 3.32
CA LEU A 60 -8.62 -1.79 2.60
C LEU A 60 -8.13 -3.01 3.37
N ILE A 61 -6.96 -2.94 4.00
CA ILE A 61 -6.45 -4.02 4.85
C ILE A 61 -7.40 -4.28 6.03
N GLY A 62 -7.86 -3.23 6.71
CA GLY A 62 -8.79 -3.37 7.83
C GLY A 62 -10.13 -4.00 7.44
N ARG A 63 -10.56 -3.82 6.20
CA ARG A 63 -11.83 -4.34 5.67
C ARG A 63 -11.67 -5.62 4.85
N ILE A 64 -10.47 -6.20 4.79
CA ILE A 64 -10.20 -7.28 3.86
C ILE A 64 -11.09 -8.51 4.09
N PHE A 65 -11.42 -8.79 5.35
CA PHE A 65 -12.26 -9.92 5.72
C PHE A 65 -13.74 -9.71 5.38
N ASP A 66 -14.16 -8.46 5.23
CA ASP A 66 -15.54 -8.07 4.89
C ASP A 66 -15.83 -8.16 3.38
N LEU A 67 -14.79 -8.20 2.54
CA LEU A 67 -14.95 -8.25 1.09
C LEU A 67 -15.39 -9.65 0.64
N GLU A 68 -16.53 -9.80 -0.03
CA GLU A 68 -16.94 -11.11 -0.55
C GLU A 68 -16.60 -11.29 -2.03
N LYS A 69 -16.56 -10.19 -2.79
CA LYS A 69 -16.34 -10.22 -4.24
C LYS A 69 -15.39 -9.12 -4.72
N VAL A 70 -14.71 -9.38 -5.84
CA VAL A 70 -13.75 -8.45 -6.46
C VAL A 70 -14.41 -7.12 -6.83
N GLU A 71 -15.69 -7.11 -7.18
CA GLU A 71 -16.44 -5.91 -7.56
C GLU A 71 -16.54 -4.88 -6.43
N GLU A 72 -16.45 -5.31 -5.17
CA GLU A 72 -16.52 -4.41 -4.01
C GLU A 72 -15.29 -3.52 -3.90
N LEU A 73 -14.15 -3.95 -4.46
CA LEU A 73 -12.94 -3.14 -4.55
C LEU A 73 -13.15 -1.89 -5.38
N LYS A 74 -14.11 -1.87 -6.31
CA LYS A 74 -14.40 -0.69 -7.14
C LYS A 74 -14.68 0.57 -6.33
N LYS A 75 -15.23 0.44 -5.11
CA LYS A 75 -15.52 1.57 -4.20
C LYS A 75 -14.27 2.31 -3.71
N TYR A 76 -13.09 1.70 -3.85
CA TYR A 76 -11.81 2.25 -3.39
C TYR A 76 -10.86 2.60 -4.54
N LEU A 77 -11.12 2.05 -5.73
CA LEU A 77 -10.26 2.18 -6.90
C LEU A 77 -10.73 3.26 -7.89
N TYR A 78 -11.92 3.85 -7.66
CA TYR A 78 -12.57 4.90 -8.44
C TYR A 78 -13.13 5.95 -7.48
#